data_AF-A0A7C9VVM8-F1
#
_entry.id   AF-A0A7C9VVM8-F1
#
_cell.length_a   1.000
_cell.length_b   1.000
_cell.length_c   1.000
_cell.angle_alpha   90.00
_cell.angle_beta   90.00
_cell.angle_gamma   90.00
#
_symmetry.space_group_name_H-M   'P 1'
#
loop_
_entity.id
_entity.type
_entity.pdbx_description
1 polymer ?
#
loop_
_entity_poly.entity_id
_entity_poly.type
_entity_poly.pdbx_seq_one_letter_code
_entity_poly.pdbx_strand_id
1 'polypeptide(L)'
;MLGISPTTLRTWDRRYGLGPSTRQEGKHRRYNDDDLARLKRMLELTGSGVSPASAAASLAPSGDLDFGAAADRLDAAQMRRVAVGLIARHGVVHTWDAVLMPFLIELGERVSLTAAGVDVEHVASGTISDAMRVSGAAVGTPAVLLACAPDEQHSLPLDVLAAALAEKDCVSRNLGARVPAAALVSAAARLEPRVVFVWAHDRVYAEQVPLAELGVPVLVGGQGWDDVPLPDGVTRARTLTDAIETILNRI
;
A
#
# COMPACT_ATOMS: atom_id res chain seq x y z
N MET A 1 32.12 6.42 -9.38
CA MET A 1 32.40 4.99 -9.60
C MET A 1 32.32 4.30 -8.24
N LEU A 2 31.51 3.26 -8.05
CA LEU A 2 31.06 2.74 -6.73
C LEU A 2 32.13 2.12 -5.81
N GLY A 3 33.41 2.12 -6.19
CA GLY A 3 34.49 1.53 -5.39
C GLY A 3 34.46 0.01 -5.25
N ILE A 4 33.54 -0.69 -5.94
CA ILE A 4 33.40 -2.14 -5.88
C ILE A 4 34.38 -2.80 -6.86
N SER A 5 35.14 -3.78 -6.40
CA SER A 5 36.04 -4.54 -7.28
C SER A 5 35.24 -5.38 -8.31
N PRO A 6 35.76 -5.55 -9.54
CA PRO A 6 35.10 -6.39 -10.55
C PRO A 6 34.91 -7.85 -10.10
N THR A 7 35.77 -8.37 -9.23
CA THR A 7 35.66 -9.72 -8.66
C THR A 7 34.53 -9.82 -7.63
N THR A 8 34.32 -8.79 -6.80
CA THR A 8 33.17 -8.71 -5.89
C THR A 8 31.86 -8.62 -6.67
N LEU A 9 31.79 -7.79 -7.72
CA LEU A 9 30.60 -7.71 -8.59
C LEU A 9 30.24 -9.06 -9.23
N ARG A 10 31.24 -9.80 -9.74
CA ARG A 10 31.03 -11.15 -10.30
C ARG A 10 30.59 -12.15 -9.23
N THR A 11 31.11 -12.04 -8.02
CA THR A 11 30.73 -12.93 -6.92
C THR A 11 29.31 -12.65 -6.46
N TRP A 12 28.91 -11.38 -6.35
CA TRP A 12 27.56 -10.99 -5.98
C TRP A 12 26.52 -11.31 -7.05
N ASP A 13 26.86 -11.14 -8.33
CA ASP A 13 26.03 -11.63 -9.44
C ASP A 13 25.81 -13.14 -9.35
N ARG A 14 26.90 -13.92 -9.26
CA ARG A 14 26.80 -15.39 -9.21
C ARG A 14 26.08 -15.91 -7.97
N ARG A 15 26.32 -15.29 -6.81
CA ARG A 15 25.85 -15.81 -5.51
C ARG A 15 24.48 -15.27 -5.10
N TYR A 16 24.17 -14.04 -5.52
CA TYR A 16 22.99 -13.32 -5.05
C TYR A 16 22.18 -12.67 -6.18
N GLY A 17 22.53 -12.88 -7.45
CA GLY A 17 21.78 -12.31 -8.57
C GLY A 17 21.91 -10.80 -8.72
N LEU A 18 22.89 -10.15 -8.07
CA LEU A 18 23.16 -8.70 -8.17
C LEU A 18 23.96 -8.33 -9.44
N GLY A 19 23.62 -8.98 -10.55
CA GLY A 19 24.17 -8.69 -11.86
C GLY A 19 23.40 -7.59 -12.60
N PRO A 20 23.86 -7.26 -13.81
CA PRO A 20 23.12 -6.38 -14.70
C PRO A 20 21.75 -6.99 -15.07
N SER A 21 20.69 -6.17 -15.03
CA SER A 21 19.31 -6.61 -15.29
C SER A 21 19.04 -6.82 -16.79
N THR A 22 19.59 -5.98 -17.65
CA THR A 22 19.53 -6.18 -19.10
C THR A 22 20.68 -7.06 -19.58
N ARG A 23 20.38 -8.29 -20.03
CA ARG A 23 21.34 -9.14 -20.75
C ARG A 23 21.33 -8.78 -22.23
N GLN A 24 22.24 -7.91 -22.66
CA GLN A 24 22.52 -7.75 -24.10
C GLN A 24 23.47 -8.88 -24.56
N GLU A 25 23.21 -9.46 -25.73
CA GLU A 25 24.15 -10.38 -26.37
C GLU A 25 25.48 -9.65 -26.66
N GLY A 26 26.51 -9.96 -25.89
CA GLY A 26 27.82 -9.32 -25.97
C GLY A 26 28.74 -9.73 -24.81
N LYS A 27 30.06 -9.49 -24.98
CA LYS A 27 31.10 -9.91 -24.02
C LYS A 27 31.19 -9.06 -22.73
N HIS A 28 30.48 -7.93 -22.65
CA HIS A 28 30.62 -6.96 -21.55
C HIS A 28 29.35 -6.79 -20.71
N ARG A 29 29.51 -6.80 -19.38
CA ARG A 29 28.44 -6.54 -18.40
C ARG A 29 28.10 -5.05 -18.40
N ARG A 30 26.85 -4.70 -18.71
CA ARG A 30 26.34 -3.32 -18.73
C ARG A 30 25.30 -3.16 -17.62
N TYR A 31 25.61 -2.33 -16.63
CA TYR A 31 24.73 -2.02 -15.52
C TYR A 31 23.92 -0.77 -15.88
N ASN A 32 22.60 -0.82 -15.76
CA ASN A 32 21.74 0.35 -15.88
C ASN A 32 21.62 1.07 -14.52
N ASP A 33 20.87 2.18 -14.48
CA ASP A 33 20.75 3.00 -13.27
C ASP A 33 20.11 2.23 -12.10
N ASP A 34 19.16 1.34 -12.37
CA ASP A 34 18.56 0.47 -11.35
C ASP A 34 19.57 -0.53 -10.79
N ASP A 35 20.41 -1.11 -11.65
CA ASP A 35 21.46 -2.01 -11.20
C ASP A 35 22.48 -1.27 -10.32
N LEU A 36 22.83 -0.03 -10.70
CA LEU A 36 23.72 0.82 -9.92
C LEU A 36 23.09 1.21 -8.57
N ALA A 37 21.78 1.47 -8.52
CA ALA A 37 21.05 1.75 -7.28
C ALA A 37 21.05 0.55 -6.33
N ARG A 38 20.83 -0.67 -6.85
CA ARG A 38 20.91 -1.92 -6.05
C ARG A 38 22.32 -2.15 -5.50
N LEU A 39 23.36 -1.88 -6.30
CA LEU A 39 24.74 -2.00 -5.85
C LEU A 39 25.13 -0.96 -4.79
N LYS A 40 24.65 0.29 -4.89
CA LYS A 40 24.82 1.31 -3.85
C LYS A 40 24.18 0.87 -2.54
N ARG A 41 22.94 0.37 -2.59
CA ARG A 41 22.22 -0.08 -1.40
C ARG A 41 22.85 -1.31 -0.76
N MET A 42 23.41 -2.23 -1.55
CA MET A 42 24.18 -3.37 -1.07
C MET A 42 25.40 -2.92 -0.26
N LEU A 43 26.10 -1.89 -0.72
CA LEU A 43 27.23 -1.31 0.00
C LEU A 43 26.80 -0.63 1.30
N GLU A 44 25.70 0.12 1.29
CA GLU A 44 25.16 0.76 2.49
C GLU A 44 24.80 -0.26 3.57
N LEU A 45 24.05 -1.31 3.21
CA LEU A 45 23.60 -2.33 4.15
C LEU A 45 24.76 -3.16 4.71
N THR A 46 25.71 -3.54 3.85
CA THR A 46 26.90 -4.27 4.32
C THR A 46 27.82 -3.38 5.15
N GLY A 47 27.90 -2.09 4.83
CA GLY A 47 28.60 -1.08 5.63
C GLY A 47 27.96 -0.85 7.01
N SER A 48 26.65 -1.02 7.14
CA SER A 48 25.91 -0.93 8.41
C SER A 48 25.87 -2.26 9.20
N GLY A 49 26.66 -3.26 8.80
CA GLY A 49 26.79 -4.54 9.53
C GLY A 49 25.78 -5.63 9.15
N VAL A 50 24.93 -5.41 8.14
CA VAL A 50 24.04 -6.46 7.61
C VAL A 50 24.86 -7.46 6.81
N SER A 51 24.61 -8.76 7.02
CA SER A 51 25.34 -9.79 6.28
C SER A 51 25.07 -9.66 4.77
N PRO A 52 26.06 -9.93 3.89
CA PRO A 52 25.87 -9.83 2.45
C PRO A 52 24.70 -10.68 1.92
N ALA A 53 24.39 -11.82 2.54
CA ALA A 53 23.25 -12.65 2.14
C ALA A 53 21.91 -11.97 2.48
N SER A 54 21.78 -11.39 3.68
CA SER A 54 20.56 -10.67 4.10
C SER A 54 20.37 -9.38 3.30
N ALA A 55 21.46 -8.61 3.11
CA ALA A 55 21.46 -7.42 2.28
C ALA A 55 21.04 -7.76 0.85
N ALA A 56 21.60 -8.80 0.24
CA ALA A 56 21.26 -9.15 -1.13
C ALA A 56 19.83 -9.72 -1.28
N ALA A 57 19.29 -10.41 -0.27
CA ALA A 57 17.89 -10.85 -0.27
C ALA A 57 16.92 -9.66 -0.34
N SER A 58 17.22 -8.56 0.37
CA SER A 58 16.45 -7.31 0.28
C SER A 58 16.64 -6.56 -1.05
N LEU A 59 17.60 -7.00 -1.88
CA LEU A 59 18.05 -6.32 -3.10
C LEU A 59 17.87 -7.14 -4.38
N ALA A 60 17.25 -8.31 -4.31
CA ALA A 60 16.96 -9.13 -5.49
C ALA A 60 16.32 -8.29 -6.61
N PRO A 61 16.66 -8.53 -7.89
CA PRO A 61 16.20 -7.73 -9.00
C PRO A 61 14.66 -7.74 -9.10
N SER A 62 14.08 -6.60 -9.48
CA SER A 62 12.64 -6.43 -9.75
C SER A 62 12.15 -7.20 -11.00
N GLY A 63 13.02 -7.97 -11.65
CA GLY A 63 12.71 -8.71 -12.88
C GLY A 63 11.70 -9.85 -12.73
N ASP A 64 11.34 -10.22 -11.49
CA ASP A 64 10.25 -11.17 -11.16
C ASP A 64 9.12 -10.51 -10.34
N LEU A 65 9.14 -9.18 -10.15
CA LEU A 65 8.15 -8.41 -9.39
C LEU A 65 7.23 -7.60 -10.32
N ASP A 66 6.80 -8.21 -11.41
CA ASP A 66 5.80 -7.63 -12.30
C ASP A 66 4.39 -8.00 -11.83
N PHE A 67 3.76 -7.08 -11.11
CA PHE A 67 2.38 -7.24 -10.62
C PHE A 67 1.40 -7.34 -11.79
N GLY A 68 1.62 -6.58 -12.87
CA GLY A 68 0.77 -6.58 -14.06
C GLY A 68 0.83 -7.90 -14.81
N ALA A 69 2.02 -8.43 -15.09
CA ALA A 69 2.15 -9.73 -15.74
C ALA A 69 1.58 -10.88 -14.90
N ALA A 70 1.64 -10.79 -13.56
CA ALA A 70 0.97 -11.76 -12.69
C ALA A 70 -0.55 -11.64 -12.78
N ALA A 71 -1.07 -10.42 -12.86
CA ALA A 71 -2.50 -10.12 -13.02
C ALA A 71 -3.05 -10.61 -14.37
N ASP A 72 -2.31 -10.42 -15.47
CA ASP A 72 -2.68 -10.89 -16.81
C ASP A 72 -2.88 -12.41 -16.88
N ARG A 73 -2.24 -13.15 -15.97
CA ARG A 73 -2.37 -14.62 -15.86
C ARG A 73 -3.33 -15.05 -14.74
N LEU A 74 -3.99 -14.10 -14.07
CA LEU A 74 -4.79 -14.32 -12.86
C LEU A 74 -4.03 -15.12 -11.77
N ASP A 75 -2.70 -14.95 -11.70
CA ASP A 75 -1.85 -15.65 -10.75
C ASP A 75 -1.88 -14.93 -9.39
N ALA A 76 -2.97 -15.15 -8.64
CA ALA A 76 -3.19 -14.52 -7.34
C ALA A 76 -2.04 -14.75 -6.35
N ALA A 77 -1.40 -15.93 -6.41
CA ALA A 77 -0.30 -16.28 -5.53
C ALA A 77 0.96 -15.48 -5.89
N GLN A 78 1.27 -15.31 -7.17
CA GLN A 78 2.36 -14.44 -7.61
C GLN A 78 2.04 -12.98 -7.29
N MET A 79 0.85 -12.47 -7.59
CA MET A 79 0.45 -11.09 -7.28
C MET A 79 0.66 -10.76 -5.80
N ARG A 80 0.20 -11.65 -4.91
CA ARG A 80 0.41 -11.49 -3.47
C ARG A 80 1.88 -11.53 -3.08
N ARG A 81 2.67 -12.45 -3.64
CA ARG A 81 4.12 -12.50 -3.39
C ARG A 81 4.83 -11.22 -3.84
N VAL A 82 4.43 -10.67 -4.99
CA VAL A 82 4.97 -9.42 -5.52
C VAL A 82 4.61 -8.26 -4.60
N ALA A 83 3.33 -8.09 -4.26
CA ALA A 83 2.87 -7.02 -3.39
C ALA A 83 3.55 -7.05 -2.01
N VAL A 84 3.62 -8.22 -1.36
CA VAL A 84 4.31 -8.37 -0.06
C VAL A 84 5.81 -8.06 -0.19
N GLY A 85 6.46 -8.52 -1.26
CA GLY A 85 7.88 -8.24 -1.51
C GLY A 85 8.17 -6.75 -1.72
N LEU A 86 7.29 -6.05 -2.44
CA LEU A 86 7.38 -4.60 -2.66
C LEU A 86 7.17 -3.83 -1.35
N ILE A 87 6.13 -4.18 -0.57
CA ILE A 87 5.85 -3.55 0.74
C ILE A 87 7.03 -3.75 1.68
N ALA A 88 7.55 -4.97 1.81
CA ALA A 88 8.69 -5.25 2.70
C ALA A 88 9.96 -4.47 2.32
N ARG A 89 10.13 -4.11 1.04
CA ARG A 89 11.32 -3.42 0.53
C ARG A 89 11.20 -1.91 0.54
N HIS A 90 10.02 -1.38 0.24
CA HIS A 90 9.79 0.03 -0.04
C HIS A 90 8.78 0.70 0.91
N GLY A 91 8.10 -0.08 1.74
CA GLY A 91 6.99 0.37 2.58
C GLY A 91 5.67 0.40 1.84
N VAL A 92 4.57 0.49 2.62
CA VAL A 92 3.19 0.50 2.10
C VAL A 92 2.95 1.70 1.19
N VAL A 93 3.27 2.92 1.66
CA VAL A 93 2.95 4.17 0.93
C VAL A 93 3.61 4.19 -0.45
N HIS A 94 4.91 3.91 -0.53
CA HIS A 94 5.60 3.90 -1.81
C HIS A 94 5.06 2.81 -2.74
N THR A 95 4.81 1.60 -2.22
CA THR A 95 4.28 0.50 -3.03
C THR A 95 2.89 0.81 -3.58
N TRP A 96 2.04 1.42 -2.75
CA TRP A 96 0.71 1.86 -3.16
C TRP A 96 0.77 2.92 -4.25
N ASP A 97 1.47 4.03 -4.02
CA ASP A 97 1.47 5.18 -4.93
C ASP A 97 2.22 4.91 -6.25
N ALA A 98 3.34 4.16 -6.20
CA ALA A 98 4.20 3.98 -7.35
C ALA A 98 3.87 2.74 -8.20
N VAL A 99 3.13 1.76 -7.65
CA VAL A 99 2.89 0.48 -8.33
C VAL A 99 1.41 0.12 -8.34
N LEU A 100 0.80 -0.06 -7.18
CA LEU A 100 -0.54 -0.67 -7.09
C LEU A 100 -1.64 0.28 -7.55
N MET A 101 -1.57 1.56 -7.18
CA MET A 101 -2.56 2.55 -7.56
C MET A 101 -2.52 2.85 -9.07
N PRO A 102 -1.36 3.09 -9.72
CA PRO A 102 -1.29 3.21 -11.18
C PRO A 102 -1.86 1.99 -11.92
N PHE A 103 -1.54 0.77 -11.44
CA PHE A 103 -2.08 -0.46 -12.01
C PHE A 103 -3.62 -0.52 -11.92
N LEU A 104 -4.20 -0.17 -10.75
CA LEU A 104 -5.65 -0.19 -10.55
C LEU A 104 -6.36 0.88 -11.40
N ILE A 105 -5.75 2.05 -11.60
CA ILE A 105 -6.28 3.09 -12.49
C ILE A 105 -6.34 2.57 -13.93
N GLU A 106 -5.22 2.03 -14.44
CA GLU A 106 -5.18 1.49 -15.81
C GLU A 106 -6.19 0.35 -16.00
N LEU A 107 -6.33 -0.52 -14.99
CA LEU A 107 -7.30 -1.61 -15.01
C LEU A 107 -8.74 -1.09 -15.03
N GLY A 108 -9.07 -0.10 -14.19
CA GLY A 108 -10.39 0.52 -14.16
C GLY A 108 -10.76 1.23 -15.46
N GLU A 109 -9.80 1.92 -16.09
CA GLU A 109 -9.99 2.52 -17.43
C GLU A 109 -10.30 1.46 -18.49
N ARG A 110 -9.52 0.36 -18.51
CA ARG A 110 -9.73 -0.76 -19.43
C ARG A 110 -11.10 -1.43 -19.22
N VAL A 111 -11.48 -1.69 -17.97
CA VAL A 111 -12.78 -2.26 -17.62
C VAL A 111 -13.92 -1.34 -18.06
N SER A 112 -13.80 -0.04 -17.81
CA SER A 112 -14.82 0.95 -18.19
C SER A 112 -15.02 1.04 -19.70
N LEU A 113 -13.95 0.88 -20.48
CA LEU A 113 -14.00 0.99 -21.95
C LEU A 113 -14.47 -0.30 -22.64
N THR A 114 -14.12 -1.47 -22.09
CA THR A 114 -14.24 -2.75 -22.83
C THR A 114 -15.01 -3.84 -22.09
N ALA A 115 -15.35 -3.63 -20.82
CA ALA A 115 -15.80 -4.66 -19.86
C ALA A 115 -14.84 -5.85 -19.67
N ALA A 116 -13.67 -5.86 -20.32
CA ALA A 116 -12.63 -6.86 -20.13
C ALA A 116 -11.77 -6.48 -18.91
N GLY A 117 -11.44 -7.47 -18.07
CA GLY A 117 -10.60 -7.28 -16.88
C GLY A 117 -11.34 -7.18 -15.55
N VAL A 118 -12.66 -7.36 -15.52
CA VAL A 118 -13.43 -7.41 -14.25
C VAL A 118 -12.96 -8.58 -13.37
N ASP A 119 -12.63 -9.72 -14.00
CA ASP A 119 -11.99 -10.86 -13.35
C ASP A 119 -10.63 -10.49 -12.74
N VAL A 120 -9.80 -9.77 -13.50
CA VAL A 120 -8.51 -9.26 -13.04
C VAL A 120 -8.68 -8.27 -11.89
N GLU A 121 -9.68 -7.38 -11.94
CA GLU A 121 -9.97 -6.39 -10.91
C GLU A 121 -10.33 -7.04 -9.57
N HIS A 122 -11.21 -8.04 -9.61
CA HIS A 122 -11.58 -8.80 -8.42
C HIS A 122 -10.38 -9.52 -7.80
N VAL A 123 -9.57 -10.19 -8.62
CA VAL A 123 -8.37 -10.90 -8.13
C VAL A 123 -7.31 -9.92 -7.61
N ALA A 124 -7.10 -8.80 -8.30
CA ALA A 124 -6.15 -7.77 -7.88
C ALA A 124 -6.54 -7.13 -6.56
N SER A 125 -7.78 -6.66 -6.43
CA SER A 125 -8.24 -6.00 -5.21
C SER A 125 -8.15 -6.93 -3.99
N GLY A 126 -8.58 -8.20 -4.15
CA GLY A 126 -8.46 -9.20 -3.10
C GLY A 126 -7.02 -9.50 -2.68
N THR A 127 -6.13 -9.71 -3.66
CA THR A 127 -4.72 -10.03 -3.38
C THR A 127 -3.95 -8.86 -2.77
N ILE A 128 -4.25 -7.63 -3.18
CA ILE A 128 -3.67 -6.42 -2.56
C ILE A 128 -4.14 -6.30 -1.12
N SER A 129 -5.44 -6.41 -0.87
CA SER A 129 -5.97 -6.36 0.50
C SER A 129 -5.33 -7.43 1.41
N ASP A 130 -5.13 -8.65 0.89
CA ASP A 130 -4.45 -9.72 1.64
C ASP A 130 -2.96 -9.45 1.88
N ALA A 131 -2.29 -8.77 0.94
CA ALA A 131 -0.91 -8.31 1.10
C ALA A 131 -0.80 -7.18 2.14
N MET A 132 -1.75 -6.25 2.17
CA MET A 132 -1.80 -5.18 3.17
C MET A 132 -2.04 -5.75 4.57
N ARG A 133 -3.02 -6.67 4.71
CA ARG A 133 -3.34 -7.31 6.00
C ARG A 133 -2.21 -8.15 6.59
N VAL A 134 -1.35 -8.75 5.77
CA VAL A 134 -0.20 -9.53 6.27
C VAL A 134 1.04 -8.67 6.55
N SER A 135 1.18 -7.51 5.88
CA SER A 135 2.37 -6.66 6.00
C SER A 135 2.49 -5.94 7.35
N GLY A 136 1.44 -5.92 8.17
CA GLY A 136 1.55 -5.48 9.55
C GLY A 136 0.22 -5.37 10.28
N ALA A 137 0.25 -5.71 11.56
CA ALA A 137 -0.81 -5.40 12.51
C ALA A 137 -0.16 -4.85 13.78
N ALA A 138 -0.48 -3.61 14.15
CA ALA A 138 -0.06 -3.06 15.42
C ALA A 138 -0.89 -3.68 16.56
N VAL A 139 -0.24 -4.06 17.66
CA VAL A 139 -0.88 -4.71 18.81
C VAL A 139 -1.15 -3.67 19.88
N GLY A 140 -2.40 -3.61 20.36
CA GLY A 140 -2.79 -2.73 21.46
C GLY A 140 -4.24 -2.29 21.38
N THR A 141 -4.58 -1.25 22.14
CA THR A 141 -5.88 -0.58 22.05
C THR A 141 -5.90 0.31 20.80
N PRO A 142 -6.91 0.18 19.92
CA PRO A 142 -6.97 0.96 18.70
C PRO A 142 -7.18 2.45 19.00
N ALA A 143 -6.23 3.28 18.59
CA ALA A 143 -6.35 4.74 18.64
C ALA A 143 -7.20 5.28 17.47
N VAL A 144 -7.37 4.47 16.41
CA VAL A 144 -8.06 4.87 15.17
C VAL A 144 -9.14 3.85 14.83
N LEU A 145 -10.32 4.33 14.45
CA LEU A 145 -11.39 3.51 13.86
C LEU A 145 -11.49 3.81 12.36
N LEU A 146 -11.45 2.78 11.53
CA LEU A 146 -11.56 2.90 10.07
C LEU A 146 -12.87 2.24 9.61
N ALA A 147 -13.62 2.91 8.75
CA ALA A 147 -14.87 2.38 8.22
C ALA A 147 -15.16 2.91 6.80
N CYS A 148 -15.81 2.10 5.98
CA CYS A 148 -16.48 2.60 4.78
C CYS A 148 -17.82 3.21 5.18
N ALA A 149 -18.29 4.18 4.40
CA ALA A 149 -19.63 4.71 4.50
C ALA A 149 -20.71 3.62 4.32
N PRO A 150 -21.98 3.89 4.68
CA PRO A 150 -23.09 3.00 4.36
C PRO A 150 -23.13 2.66 2.87
N ASP A 151 -23.39 1.39 2.56
CA ASP A 151 -23.44 0.81 1.20
C ASP A 151 -22.16 0.87 0.35
N GLU A 152 -21.10 1.54 0.81
CA GLU A 152 -19.79 1.55 0.17
C GLU A 152 -19.11 0.16 0.24
N GLN A 153 -18.78 -0.40 -0.92
CA GLN A 153 -18.15 -1.73 -1.02
C GLN A 153 -16.63 -1.69 -1.22
N HIS A 154 -16.08 -0.56 -1.68
CA HIS A 154 -14.67 -0.41 -1.98
C HIS A 154 -13.85 -0.20 -0.70
N SER A 155 -13.54 -1.29 0.02
CA SER A 155 -12.81 -1.25 1.29
C SER A 155 -11.29 -1.32 1.17
N LEU A 156 -10.75 -1.55 -0.02
CA LEU A 156 -9.30 -1.63 -0.25
C LEU A 156 -8.53 -0.43 0.34
N PRO A 157 -8.98 0.83 0.16
CA PRO A 157 -8.31 1.99 0.76
C PRO A 157 -8.16 1.91 2.29
N LEU A 158 -9.08 1.25 2.99
CA LEU A 158 -8.97 1.05 4.44
C LEU A 158 -7.88 0.04 4.80
N ASP A 159 -7.72 -1.03 4.01
CA ASP A 159 -6.64 -2.01 4.22
C ASP A 159 -5.28 -1.36 4.01
N VAL A 160 -5.16 -0.51 2.97
CA VAL A 160 -3.94 0.26 2.69
C VAL A 160 -3.62 1.22 3.83
N LEU A 161 -4.60 2.00 4.28
CA LEU A 161 -4.40 2.94 5.40
C LEU A 161 -4.07 2.19 6.70
N ALA A 162 -4.74 1.08 6.99
CA ALA A 162 -4.46 0.27 8.17
C ALA A 162 -3.02 -0.26 8.17
N ALA A 163 -2.55 -0.78 7.03
CA ALA A 163 -1.19 -1.27 6.88
C ALA A 163 -0.15 -0.14 7.04
N ALA A 164 -0.42 1.04 6.44
CA ALA A 164 0.47 2.19 6.56
C ALA A 164 0.54 2.76 7.99
N LEU A 165 -0.59 2.77 8.72
CA LEU A 165 -0.62 3.12 10.14
C LEU A 165 0.15 2.08 10.99
N ALA A 166 0.02 0.80 10.67
CA ALA A 166 0.75 -0.27 11.35
C ALA A 166 2.27 -0.14 11.18
N GLU A 167 2.78 0.30 10.03
CA GLU A 167 4.21 0.63 9.83
C GLU A 167 4.72 1.76 10.74
N LYS A 168 3.81 2.52 11.36
CA LYS A 168 4.08 3.63 12.28
C LYS A 168 3.71 3.29 13.72
N ASP A 169 3.53 2.00 14.03
CA ASP A 169 3.08 1.49 15.34
C ASP A 169 1.73 2.07 15.80
N CYS A 170 0.92 2.58 14.86
CA CYS A 170 -0.38 3.13 15.14
C CYS A 170 -1.46 2.04 15.03
N VAL A 171 -2.06 1.68 16.18
CA VAL A 171 -3.10 0.66 16.23
C VAL A 171 -4.42 1.22 15.69
N SER A 172 -4.93 0.57 14.64
CA SER A 172 -6.23 0.88 14.05
C SER A 172 -7.18 -0.32 14.12
N ARG A 173 -8.49 -0.04 14.16
CA ARG A 173 -9.55 -1.03 14.03
C ARG A 173 -10.30 -0.77 12.73
N ASN A 174 -10.21 -1.70 11.79
CA ASN A 174 -10.95 -1.63 10.53
C ASN A 174 -12.29 -2.39 10.64
N LEU A 175 -13.41 -1.69 10.42
CA LEU A 175 -14.75 -2.28 10.37
C LEU A 175 -15.12 -2.81 8.98
N GLY A 176 -14.36 -2.42 7.95
CA GLY A 176 -14.55 -2.88 6.57
C GLY A 176 -15.62 -2.09 5.79
N ALA A 177 -16.15 -2.76 4.77
CA ALA A 177 -17.16 -2.24 3.84
C ALA A 177 -18.56 -2.11 4.48
N ARG A 178 -19.40 -1.29 3.87
CA ARG A 178 -20.85 -1.17 4.09
C ARG A 178 -21.25 -1.04 5.56
N VAL A 179 -20.56 -0.20 6.32
CA VAL A 179 -20.84 -0.05 7.75
C VAL A 179 -22.12 0.77 7.94
N PRO A 180 -23.19 0.21 8.53
CA PRO A 180 -24.40 0.99 8.78
C PRO A 180 -24.13 2.18 9.72
N ALA A 181 -24.79 3.31 9.49
CA ALA A 181 -24.61 4.54 10.26
C ALA A 181 -24.67 4.32 11.78
N ALA A 182 -25.70 3.65 12.27
CA ALA A 182 -25.86 3.34 13.70
C ALA A 182 -24.76 2.41 14.24
N ALA A 183 -24.25 1.49 13.41
CA ALA A 183 -23.17 0.59 13.81
C ALA A 183 -21.84 1.34 13.94
N LEU A 184 -21.59 2.33 13.07
CA LEU A 184 -20.41 3.19 13.16
C LEU A 184 -20.42 4.01 14.47
N VAL A 185 -21.54 4.65 14.80
CA VAL A 185 -21.72 5.40 16.05
C VAL A 185 -21.53 4.48 17.27
N SER A 186 -22.14 3.29 17.25
CA SER A 186 -22.01 2.31 18.34
C SER A 186 -20.56 1.83 18.50
N ALA A 187 -19.82 1.62 17.41
CA ALA A 187 -18.42 1.22 17.45
C ALA A 187 -17.52 2.33 17.98
N ALA A 188 -17.75 3.59 17.56
CA ALA A 188 -17.01 4.75 18.06
C ALA A 188 -17.22 4.94 19.57
N ALA A 189 -18.47 4.85 20.04
CA ALA A 189 -18.79 4.95 21.47
C ALA A 189 -18.18 3.81 22.31
N ARG A 190 -18.04 2.60 21.73
CA ARG A 190 -17.47 1.44 22.43
C ARG A 190 -15.95 1.46 22.50
N LEU A 191 -15.31 1.90 21.42
CA LEU A 191 -13.85 1.86 21.29
C LEU A 191 -13.19 3.16 21.77
N GLU A 192 -13.96 4.25 21.87
CA GLU A 192 -13.48 5.58 22.22
C GLU A 192 -12.19 5.96 21.45
N PRO A 193 -12.17 5.83 20.11
CA PRO A 193 -10.97 6.09 19.33
C PRO A 193 -10.65 7.59 19.37
N ARG A 194 -9.37 7.94 19.19
CA ARG A 194 -8.94 9.33 19.09
C ARG A 194 -9.32 9.97 17.76
N VAL A 195 -9.41 9.15 16.71
CA VAL A 195 -9.82 9.58 15.36
C VAL A 195 -10.68 8.50 14.71
N VAL A 196 -11.73 8.92 14.01
CA VAL A 196 -12.48 8.07 13.07
C VAL A 196 -12.12 8.47 11.65
N PHE A 197 -11.71 7.51 10.82
CA PHE A 197 -11.56 7.68 9.38
C PHE A 197 -12.72 7.04 8.64
N VAL A 198 -13.39 7.80 7.76
CA VAL A 198 -14.49 7.29 6.93
C VAL A 198 -14.19 7.42 5.45
N TRP A 199 -14.25 6.29 4.73
CA TRP A 199 -14.06 6.22 3.28
C TRP A 199 -15.39 6.24 2.53
N ALA A 200 -15.49 7.05 1.47
CA ALA A 200 -16.58 6.96 0.49
C ALA A 200 -16.07 7.29 -0.92
N HIS A 201 -16.41 6.43 -1.88
CA HIS A 201 -16.12 6.60 -3.31
C HIS A 201 -17.24 7.35 -4.03
N ASP A 202 -18.48 7.24 -3.57
CA ASP A 202 -19.63 7.98 -4.13
C ASP A 202 -20.25 8.92 -3.08
N ARG A 203 -20.72 10.07 -3.56
CA ARG A 203 -21.39 11.08 -2.75
C ARG A 203 -22.64 10.54 -2.04
N VAL A 204 -23.40 9.68 -2.72
CA VAL A 204 -24.63 9.11 -2.14
C VAL A 204 -24.34 8.27 -0.89
N TYR A 205 -23.14 7.68 -0.80
CA TYR A 205 -22.70 6.94 0.39
C TYR A 205 -22.16 7.88 1.46
N ALA A 206 -21.36 8.87 1.06
CA ALA A 206 -20.81 9.88 1.96
C ALA A 206 -21.89 10.62 2.77
N GLU A 207 -22.98 11.04 2.12
CA GLU A 207 -24.08 11.78 2.75
C GLU A 207 -24.86 10.95 3.80
N GLN A 208 -24.70 9.63 3.81
CA GLN A 208 -25.35 8.76 4.80
C GLN A 208 -24.59 8.64 6.12
N VAL A 209 -23.36 9.17 6.19
CA VAL A 209 -22.51 9.05 7.37
C VAL A 209 -22.92 10.09 8.43
N PRO A 210 -23.22 9.67 9.67
CA PRO A 210 -23.68 10.58 10.73
C PRO A 210 -22.50 11.32 11.39
N LEU A 211 -21.79 12.17 10.63
CA LEU A 211 -20.54 12.81 11.05
C LEU A 211 -20.67 13.55 12.40
N ALA A 212 -21.77 14.27 12.63
CA ALA A 212 -22.00 15.04 13.85
C ALA A 212 -22.23 14.16 15.10
N GLU A 213 -22.64 12.90 14.92
CA GLU A 213 -22.96 11.98 16.00
C GLU A 213 -21.74 11.19 16.51
N LEU A 214 -20.61 11.22 15.78
CA LEU A 214 -19.42 10.45 16.14
C LEU A 214 -18.71 10.97 17.38
N GLY A 215 -18.89 12.26 17.74
CA GLY A 215 -18.41 12.84 19.00
C GLY A 215 -16.88 12.88 19.17
N VAL A 216 -16.12 12.51 18.14
CA VAL A 216 -14.65 12.47 18.10
C VAL A 216 -14.17 13.10 16.80
N PRO A 217 -12.89 13.55 16.71
CA PRO A 217 -12.33 14.08 15.47
C PRO A 217 -12.51 13.09 14.30
N VAL A 218 -13.08 13.57 13.21
CA VAL A 218 -13.32 12.76 12.01
C VAL A 218 -12.40 13.21 10.89
N LEU A 219 -11.86 12.22 10.17
CA LEU A 219 -11.15 12.40 8.93
C LEU A 219 -11.93 11.66 7.84
N VAL A 220 -12.24 12.32 6.74
CA VAL A 220 -12.93 11.70 5.61
C VAL A 220 -12.00 11.58 4.41
N GLY A 221 -12.13 10.51 3.64
CA GLY A 221 -11.33 10.27 2.45
C GLY A 221 -12.13 9.62 1.32
N GLY A 222 -11.67 9.87 0.09
CA GLY A 222 -12.32 9.39 -1.14
C GLY A 222 -13.15 10.47 -1.83
N GLN A 223 -13.31 10.32 -3.14
CA GLN A 223 -13.93 11.32 -4.02
C GLN A 223 -15.41 11.57 -3.69
N GLY A 224 -16.08 10.64 -3.02
CA GLY A 224 -17.48 10.82 -2.59
C GLY A 224 -17.66 12.02 -1.66
N TRP A 225 -16.58 12.48 -1.02
CA TRP A 225 -16.61 13.64 -0.15
C TRP A 225 -16.39 14.97 -0.86
N ASP A 226 -15.97 15.02 -2.13
CA ASP A 226 -15.41 16.24 -2.73
C ASP A 226 -16.33 17.47 -2.67
N ASP A 227 -17.63 17.26 -2.90
CA ASP A 227 -18.65 18.32 -2.89
C ASP A 227 -19.63 18.21 -1.71
N VAL A 228 -19.27 17.42 -0.69
CA VAL A 228 -20.06 17.29 0.54
C VAL A 228 -19.61 18.34 1.55
N PRO A 229 -20.52 19.23 2.03
CA PRO A 229 -20.22 20.16 3.11
C PRO A 229 -19.87 19.40 4.39
N LEU A 230 -18.74 19.75 5.00
CA LEU A 230 -18.25 19.09 6.21
C LEU A 230 -18.56 19.96 7.44
N PRO A 231 -19.07 19.38 8.54
CA PRO A 231 -19.28 20.11 9.78
C PRO A 231 -17.94 20.43 10.47
N ASP A 232 -17.99 21.34 11.44
CA ASP A 232 -16.81 21.71 12.22
C ASP A 232 -16.17 20.49 12.90
N GLY A 233 -14.84 20.44 12.88
CA GLY A 233 -14.06 19.32 13.45
C GLY A 233 -13.90 18.11 12.51
N VAL A 234 -14.49 18.14 11.31
CA VAL A 234 -14.26 17.14 10.25
C VAL A 234 -13.27 17.68 9.23
N THR A 235 -12.23 16.91 8.93
CA THR A 235 -11.22 17.26 7.93
C THR A 235 -11.23 16.26 6.79
N ARG A 236 -10.82 16.70 5.60
CA ARG A 236 -10.70 15.83 4.42
C ARG A 236 -9.24 15.48 4.17
N ALA A 237 -8.95 14.19 4.02
CA ALA A 237 -7.67 13.72 3.50
C ALA A 237 -7.72 13.62 1.98
N ARG A 238 -6.70 14.18 1.31
CA ARG A 238 -6.60 14.17 -0.16
C ARG A 238 -5.71 13.04 -0.69
N THR A 239 -4.77 12.57 0.12
CA THR A 239 -3.85 11.49 -0.23
C THR A 239 -3.68 10.54 0.94
N LEU A 240 -3.09 9.37 0.68
CA LEU A 240 -2.74 8.42 1.73
C LEU A 240 -1.78 9.05 2.76
N THR A 241 -0.75 9.75 2.29
CA THR A 241 0.23 10.44 3.15
C THR A 241 -0.43 11.50 4.02
N ASP A 242 -1.29 12.35 3.45
CA ASP A 242 -2.05 13.36 4.17
C ASP A 242 -2.96 12.74 5.25
N ALA A 243 -3.60 11.61 4.94
CA ALA A 243 -4.39 10.87 5.91
C ALA A 243 -3.54 10.38 7.10
N ILE A 244 -2.38 9.78 6.81
CA ILE A 244 -1.46 9.26 7.82
C ILE A 244 -0.95 10.40 8.71
N GLU A 245 -0.44 11.48 8.12
CA GLU A 245 0.10 12.61 8.87
C GLU A 245 -0.96 13.27 9.75
N THR A 246 -2.17 13.49 9.21
CA THR A 246 -3.28 14.07 9.97
C THR A 246 -3.70 13.18 11.14
N ILE A 247 -3.73 11.85 10.96
CA ILE A 247 -4.04 10.90 12.03
C ILE A 247 -2.94 10.93 13.10
N LEU A 248 -1.67 10.81 12.70
CA LEU A 248 -0.55 10.76 13.64
C LEU A 248 -0.40 12.04 14.45
N ASN A 249 -0.73 13.21 13.89
CA ASN A 249 -0.71 14.48 14.63
C ASN A 249 -1.83 14.58 15.70
N ARG A 250 -2.82 13.69 15.66
CA ARG A 250 -3.94 13.64 16.62
C ARG A 250 -3.76 12.55 17.67
N ILE A 251 -2.71 11.74 17.56
CA ILE A 251 -2.31 10.67 18.50
C ILE A 251 -1.10 11.16 19.30
#